data_AF-A0A843LGX3-F1
#
_entry.id   AF-A0A843LGX3-F1
#
_cell.length_a   1.000
_cell.length_b   1.000
_cell.length_c   1.000
_cell.angle_alpha   90.00
_cell.angle_beta   90.00
_cell.angle_gamma   90.00
#
_symmetry.space_group_name_H-M   'P 1'
#
loop_
_entity.id
_entity.type
_entity.pdbx_description
1 polymer ?
#
loop_
_entity_poly.entity_id
_entity_poly.type
_entity_poly.pdbx_seq_one_letter_code
_entity_poly.pdbx_strand_id
1 'polypeptide(L)'
;MSVNSAGVLLFREKRLNESRLEVLLVHPGGPFWARKDEGAWSIPKGIYGSDEDPLQAAIRELSEETGFSPDCPQGEFIRLGAIRQPSRKVLHAWALRCGEDCGEYDWDRAGEKSNRFTMEWPRGSGIVREFPEIDRAEWFDLPAARRKILRGQAGFLDRLEQHIGGSLQ
;
A
#
# COMPACT_ATOMS: atom_id res chain seq x y z
N MET A 1 -1.37 -14.09 -20.43
CA MET A 1 -0.25 -13.96 -19.48
C MET A 1 -0.78 -13.38 -18.18
N SER A 2 -0.35 -13.90 -17.03
CA SER A 2 -0.68 -13.33 -15.72
C SER A 2 0.18 -12.08 -15.49
N VAL A 3 -0.46 -10.95 -15.19
CA VAL A 3 0.24 -9.72 -14.79
C VAL A 3 0.63 -9.87 -13.32
N ASN A 4 1.90 -9.62 -13.00
CA ASN A 4 2.39 -9.63 -11.64
C ASN A 4 2.52 -8.20 -11.10
N SER A 5 2.24 -8.05 -9.82
CA SER A 5 2.45 -6.81 -9.08
C SER A 5 3.12 -7.10 -7.76
N ALA A 6 3.90 -6.15 -7.26
CA ALA A 6 4.62 -6.27 -6.00
C ALA A 6 4.38 -5.04 -5.13
N GLY A 7 4.29 -5.22 -3.81
CA GLY A 7 4.01 -4.13 -2.88
C GLY A 7 4.54 -4.34 -1.46
N VAL A 8 4.65 -3.24 -0.72
CA VAL A 8 5.15 -3.22 0.67
C VAL A 8 4.06 -2.73 1.61
N LEU A 9 3.72 -3.55 2.61
CA LEU A 9 2.87 -3.18 3.72
C LEU A 9 3.72 -2.63 4.85
N LEU A 10 3.80 -1.31 4.95
CA LEU A 10 4.43 -0.66 6.10
C LEU A 10 3.58 -0.88 7.34
N PHE A 11 4.22 -1.23 8.45
CA PHE A 11 3.56 -1.38 9.75
C PHE A 11 4.34 -0.71 10.87
N ARG A 12 3.66 -0.28 11.92
CA ARG A 12 4.26 0.27 13.14
C ARG A 12 3.51 -0.20 14.38
N GLU A 13 4.19 -0.19 15.52
CA GLU A 13 3.59 -0.50 16.82
C GLU A 13 3.46 0.78 17.64
N LYS A 14 2.26 1.09 18.13
CA LYS A 14 2.09 2.18 19.10
C LYS A 14 2.48 1.73 20.50
N ARG A 15 3.28 2.55 21.20
CA ARG A 15 3.77 2.31 22.58
C ARG A 15 2.72 2.48 23.69
N LEU A 16 1.49 2.91 23.39
CA LEU A 16 0.46 3.18 24.41
C LEU A 16 -0.50 1.98 24.53
N ASN A 17 -0.22 1.13 25.52
CA ASN A 17 -1.05 0.02 26.05
C ASN A 17 -1.46 -1.06 25.03
N GLU A 18 -0.78 -2.21 25.12
CA GLU A 18 -0.99 -3.47 24.35
C GLU A 18 -0.92 -3.30 22.82
N SER A 19 0.16 -3.80 22.21
CA SER A 19 0.50 -3.76 20.77
C SER A 19 -0.67 -3.46 19.82
N ARG A 20 -0.98 -2.17 19.61
CA ARG A 20 -1.85 -1.75 18.51
C ARG A 20 -0.98 -1.62 17.27
N LEU A 21 -0.93 -2.72 16.52
CA LEU A 21 -0.33 -2.75 15.20
C LEU A 21 -1.14 -1.85 14.26
N GLU A 22 -0.47 -0.86 13.68
CA GLU A 22 -1.01 -0.02 12.63
C GLU A 22 -0.30 -0.32 11.31
N VAL A 23 -1.04 -0.23 10.20
CA VAL A 23 -0.53 -0.42 8.85
C VAL A 23 -0.84 0.78 7.99
N LEU A 24 0.06 1.11 7.07
CA LEU A 24 -0.16 2.16 6.07
C LEU A 24 -0.93 1.57 4.89
N LEU A 25 -2.04 2.21 4.53
CA LEU A 25 -2.74 1.93 3.28
C LEU A 25 -2.83 3.20 2.43
N VAL A 26 -2.90 3.02 1.12
CA VAL A 26 -3.08 4.09 0.13
C VAL A 26 -4.46 4.03 -0.50
N HIS A 27 -5.07 5.20 -0.67
CA HIS A 27 -6.34 5.38 -1.35
C HIS A 27 -6.09 5.83 -2.80
N PRO A 28 -6.61 5.10 -3.79
CA PRO A 28 -6.43 5.47 -5.18
C PRO A 28 -7.11 6.81 -5.48
N GLY A 29 -6.39 7.68 -6.18
CA GLY A 29 -6.90 8.96 -6.61
C GLY A 29 -7.85 8.86 -7.81
N GLY A 30 -8.31 10.03 -8.23
CA GLY A 30 -9.19 10.17 -9.36
C GLY A 30 -10.68 9.99 -9.05
N PRO A 31 -11.54 10.41 -9.98
CA PRO A 31 -12.93 10.72 -9.68
C PRO A 31 -13.81 9.47 -9.48
N PHE A 32 -13.36 8.30 -9.93
CA PHE A 32 -14.06 7.03 -9.70
C PHE A 32 -13.95 6.54 -8.24
N TRP A 33 -12.87 6.93 -7.55
CA TRP A 33 -12.57 6.52 -6.18
C TRP A 33 -12.87 7.60 -5.15
N ALA A 34 -13.01 8.87 -5.58
CA ALA A 34 -13.24 10.02 -4.69
C ALA A 34 -14.39 9.89 -3.66
N ARG A 35 -15.39 9.02 -3.90
CA ARG A 35 -16.51 8.77 -2.97
C ARG A 35 -16.48 7.39 -2.32
N LYS A 36 -15.46 6.59 -2.61
CA LYS A 36 -15.29 5.26 -2.05
C LYS A 36 -14.34 5.37 -0.87
N ASP A 37 -14.52 4.49 0.09
CA ASP A 37 -13.70 4.48 1.29
C ASP A 37 -13.57 3.04 1.78
N GLU A 38 -14.64 2.42 2.27
CA GLU A 38 -14.59 0.99 2.60
C GLU A 38 -14.34 0.13 1.35
N GLY A 39 -13.44 -0.84 1.48
CA GLY A 39 -13.03 -1.72 0.39
C GLY A 39 -12.34 -1.03 -0.79
N ALA A 40 -11.83 0.20 -0.63
CA ALA A 40 -11.19 0.98 -1.69
C ALA A 40 -9.68 1.12 -1.53
N TRP A 41 -9.16 0.93 -0.32
CA TRP A 41 -7.75 1.14 -0.01
C TRP A 41 -6.90 -0.06 -0.41
N SER A 42 -5.60 0.15 -0.57
CA SER A 42 -4.69 -0.93 -0.97
C SER A 42 -3.31 -0.77 -0.36
N ILE A 43 -2.52 -1.83 -0.45
CA ILE A 43 -1.07 -1.78 -0.21
C ILE A 43 -0.44 -0.98 -1.36
N PRO A 44 0.54 -0.09 -1.09
CA PRO A 44 1.37 0.51 -2.12
C PRO A 44 2.01 -0.57 -3.00
N LYS A 45 1.81 -0.50 -4.31
CA LYS A 45 2.20 -1.58 -5.22
C LYS A 45 2.21 -1.12 -6.68
N GLY A 46 2.99 -1.80 -7.50
CA GLY A 46 2.89 -1.66 -8.95
C GLY A 46 3.29 -2.91 -9.70
N ILE A 47 3.25 -2.80 -11.03
CA ILE A 47 3.46 -3.91 -11.96
C ILE A 47 4.95 -4.08 -12.21
N TYR A 48 5.41 -5.33 -12.33
CA TYR A 48 6.79 -5.63 -12.68
C TYR A 48 6.86 -6.70 -13.78
N GLY A 49 7.95 -6.65 -14.55
CA GLY A 49 8.25 -7.58 -15.65
C GLY A 49 9.00 -8.83 -15.20
N SER A 50 9.38 -9.71 -16.14
CA SER A 50 10.23 -10.88 -15.84
C SER A 50 11.64 -10.50 -15.42
N ASP A 51 12.06 -9.28 -15.71
CA ASP A 51 13.45 -8.84 -15.66
C ASP A 51 13.75 -8.06 -14.37
N GLU A 52 12.74 -7.84 -13.53
CA GLU A 52 12.82 -7.09 -12.28
C GLU A 52 12.56 -8.02 -11.09
N ASP A 53 13.39 -7.92 -10.06
CA ASP A 53 13.15 -8.63 -8.80
C ASP A 53 11.86 -8.09 -8.13
N PRO A 54 10.93 -8.97 -7.73
CA PRO A 54 9.67 -8.55 -7.13
C PRO A 54 9.82 -7.65 -5.90
N LEU A 55 10.84 -7.87 -5.05
CA LEU A 55 11.03 -7.02 -3.86
C LEU A 55 11.58 -5.65 -4.26
N GLN A 56 12.51 -5.59 -5.23
CA GLN A 56 12.99 -4.31 -5.76
C GLN A 56 11.85 -3.49 -6.39
N ALA A 57 10.96 -4.14 -7.13
CA ALA A 57 9.74 -3.50 -7.64
C ALA A 57 8.87 -2.96 -6.50
N ALA A 58 8.63 -3.75 -5.45
CA ALA A 58 7.83 -3.32 -4.30
C ALA A 58 8.42 -2.08 -3.60
N ILE A 59 9.76 -2.02 -3.46
CA ILE A 59 10.47 -0.90 -2.85
C ILE A 59 10.36 0.36 -3.71
N ARG A 60 10.58 0.22 -5.02
CA ARG A 60 10.45 1.32 -5.99
C ARG A 60 9.05 1.91 -5.94
N GLU A 61 8.02 1.07 -6.01
CA GLU A 61 6.62 1.47 -6.01
C GLU A 61 6.19 2.13 -4.70
N LEU A 62 6.70 1.63 -3.56
CA LEU A 62 6.50 2.32 -2.28
C LEU A 62 7.03 3.76 -2.35
N SER A 63 8.26 3.95 -2.85
CA SER A 63 8.85 5.29 -2.98
C SER A 63 8.09 6.19 -3.96
N GLU A 64 7.62 5.66 -5.08
CA GLU A 64 6.88 6.42 -6.10
C GLU A 64 5.46 6.79 -5.63
N GLU A 65 4.73 5.87 -5.02
CA GLU A 65 3.34 6.11 -4.62
C GLU A 65 3.23 6.91 -3.32
N THR A 66 4.22 6.76 -2.42
CA THR A 66 4.14 7.31 -1.05
C THR A 66 5.24 8.29 -0.69
N GLY A 67 6.28 8.44 -1.51
CA GLY A 67 7.42 9.30 -1.19
C GLY A 67 8.27 8.81 0.00
N PHE A 68 7.99 7.62 0.55
CA PHE A 68 8.86 6.98 1.55
C PHE A 68 10.21 6.68 0.91
N SER A 69 11.27 7.24 1.46
CA SER A 69 12.62 6.89 1.02
C SER A 69 12.87 5.41 1.30
N PRO A 70 13.43 4.64 0.35
CA PRO A 70 13.85 3.26 0.59
C PRO A 70 14.95 3.15 1.67
N ASP A 71 15.63 4.26 1.99
CA ASP A 71 16.63 4.36 3.05
C ASP A 71 16.01 4.59 4.45
N CYS A 72 14.71 4.92 4.51
CA CYS A 72 13.96 5.24 5.73
C CYS A 72 13.00 4.11 6.21
N PRO A 73 13.30 2.85 5.89
CA PRO A 73 12.96 1.76 6.81
C PRO A 73 14.16 0.83 6.99
N GLN A 74 14.82 0.90 8.15
CA GLN A 74 15.98 0.08 8.51
C GLN A 74 15.61 -1.35 8.97
N GLY A 75 14.59 -1.96 8.36
CA GLY A 75 13.99 -3.21 8.79
C GLY A 75 14.23 -4.39 7.84
N GLU A 76 14.09 -5.61 8.37
CA GLU A 76 14.02 -6.81 7.55
C GLU A 76 12.65 -6.88 6.82
N PHE A 77 12.68 -7.19 5.52
CA PHE A 77 11.46 -7.42 4.75
C PHE A 77 10.86 -8.79 5.07
N ILE A 78 9.70 -8.78 5.71
CA ILE A 78 8.95 -9.99 6.05
C ILE A 78 8.14 -10.42 4.83
N ARG A 79 8.42 -11.59 4.26
CA ARG A 79 7.68 -12.09 3.10
C ARG A 79 6.26 -12.52 3.49
N LEU A 80 5.25 -11.78 3.04
CA LEU A 80 3.83 -12.14 3.22
C LEU A 80 3.31 -13.08 2.12
N GLY A 81 4.15 -13.43 1.15
CA GLY A 81 3.81 -14.34 0.05
C GLY A 81 3.01 -13.67 -1.05
N ALA A 82 2.20 -14.45 -1.77
CA ALA A 82 1.42 -13.96 -2.91
C ALA A 82 -0.08 -14.25 -2.76
N ILE A 83 -0.92 -13.39 -3.34
CA ILE A 83 -2.37 -13.57 -3.43
C ILE A 83 -2.84 -13.20 -4.83
N ARG A 84 -3.60 -14.12 -5.46
CA ARG A 84 -4.25 -13.86 -6.74
C ARG A 84 -5.46 -12.93 -6.54
N GLN A 85 -5.45 -11.79 -7.22
CA GLN A 85 -6.49 -10.78 -7.16
C GLN A 85 -7.68 -11.15 -8.05
N PRO A 86 -8.89 -10.59 -7.80
CA PRO A 86 -10.06 -10.79 -8.66
C PRO A 86 -9.82 -10.44 -10.14
N SER A 87 -8.92 -9.49 -10.40
CA SER A 87 -8.47 -9.09 -11.74
C SER A 87 -7.56 -10.14 -12.42
N ARG A 88 -7.37 -11.32 -11.80
CA ARG A 88 -6.45 -12.40 -12.18
C ARG A 88 -4.96 -12.08 -12.01
N LYS A 89 -4.60 -10.83 -11.67
CA LYS A 89 -3.22 -10.43 -11.34
C LYS A 89 -2.74 -11.17 -10.10
N VAL A 90 -1.45 -11.43 -9.98
CA VAL A 90 -0.84 -11.97 -8.76
C VAL A 90 -0.11 -10.83 -8.04
N LEU A 91 -0.51 -10.55 -6.80
CA LEU A 91 0.17 -9.58 -5.96
C LEU A 91 1.11 -10.33 -5.01
N HIS A 92 2.39 -10.01 -5.09
CA HIS A 92 3.42 -10.39 -4.14
C HIS A 92 3.56 -9.27 -3.10
N ALA A 93 3.61 -9.61 -1.82
CA ALA A 93 3.73 -8.59 -0.78
C ALA A 93 4.78 -8.94 0.26
N TRP A 94 5.41 -7.89 0.77
CA TRP A 94 6.27 -7.91 1.94
C TRP A 94 5.73 -6.95 2.98
N ALA A 95 5.98 -7.24 4.24
CA ALA A 95 5.80 -6.30 5.33
C ALA A 95 7.14 -5.72 5.72
N LEU A 96 7.12 -4.46 6.14
CA LEU A 96 8.31 -3.78 6.61
C LEU A 96 7.95 -2.92 7.81
N ARG A 97 8.69 -3.13 8.89
CA ARG A 97 8.51 -2.34 10.11
C ARG A 97 9.02 -0.92 9.84
N CYS A 98 8.17 0.06 10.09
CA CYS A 98 8.57 1.45 10.09
C CYS A 98 9.31 1.77 11.39
N GLY A 99 10.48 2.43 11.28
CA GLY A 99 11.29 2.86 12.41
C GLY A 99 10.64 4.00 13.20
N GLU A 100 11.30 4.47 14.27
CA GLU A 100 10.78 5.55 15.12
C GLU A 100 10.52 6.85 14.31
N ASP A 101 11.34 7.12 13.29
CA ASP A 101 11.23 8.30 12.41
C ASP A 101 10.01 8.26 11.47
N CYS A 102 9.42 7.08 11.23
CA CYS A 102 8.17 6.96 10.45
C CYS A 102 6.93 7.45 11.19
N GLY A 103 7.02 7.70 12.50
CA GLY A 103 5.93 8.24 13.30
C GLY A 103 5.41 9.57 12.77
N GLU A 104 6.27 10.32 12.07
CA GLU A 104 6.02 11.63 11.49
C GLU A 104 5.68 11.59 9.99
N TYR A 105 5.34 10.42 9.43
CA TYR A 105 4.95 10.35 8.02
C TYR A 105 3.75 11.26 7.73
N ASP A 106 4.06 12.39 7.09
CA ASP A 106 3.13 13.44 6.73
C ASP A 106 2.75 13.27 5.25
N TRP A 107 1.59 12.64 5.03
CA TRP A 107 1.03 12.48 3.68
C TRP A 107 0.80 13.83 3.00
N ASP A 108 0.44 14.88 3.74
CA ASP A 108 0.15 16.19 3.13
C ASP A 108 1.40 16.77 2.45
N ARG A 109 2.61 16.40 2.92
CA ARG A 109 3.88 16.71 2.26
C ARG A 109 4.33 15.66 1.23
N ALA A 110 4.04 14.39 1.47
CA ALA A 110 4.53 13.29 0.64
C ALA A 110 3.67 13.07 -0.62
N GLY A 111 2.37 13.33 -0.55
CA GLY A 111 1.40 13.10 -1.61
C GLY A 111 1.60 13.97 -2.85
N GLU A 112 2.32 15.09 -2.73
CA GLU A 112 2.75 15.89 -3.89
C GLU A 112 3.63 15.10 -4.86
N LYS A 113 4.30 14.05 -4.38
CA LYS A 113 5.20 13.19 -5.17
C LYS A 113 4.51 12.01 -5.82
N SER A 114 3.22 11.77 -5.53
CA SER A 114 2.50 10.65 -6.14
C SER A 114 2.45 10.81 -7.66
N ASN A 115 2.76 9.74 -8.38
CA ASN A 115 2.63 9.68 -9.83
C ASN A 115 1.23 10.12 -10.26
N ARG A 116 1.14 10.61 -11.50
CA ARG A 116 -0.09 11.19 -12.04
C ARG A 116 -0.50 10.46 -13.30
N PHE A 117 -1.79 10.28 -13.47
CA PHE A 117 -2.37 9.71 -14.66
C PHE A 117 -3.38 10.67 -15.29
N THR A 118 -3.57 10.54 -16.60
CA THR A 118 -4.56 11.32 -17.34
C THR A 118 -5.75 10.45 -17.73
N MET A 119 -6.94 11.01 -17.67
CA MET A 119 -8.15 10.37 -18.18
C MET A 119 -9.16 11.39 -18.66
N GLU A 120 -10.03 10.95 -19.58
CA GLU A 120 -11.17 11.76 -19.98
C GLU A 120 -12.19 11.86 -18.83
N TRP A 121 -12.49 13.08 -18.40
CA TRP A 121 -13.43 13.32 -17.32
C TRP A 121 -14.17 14.68 -17.41
N PRO A 122 -15.52 14.70 -17.31
CA PRO A 122 -16.44 13.57 -17.16
C PRO A 122 -16.42 12.61 -18.36
N ARG A 123 -16.81 11.35 -18.17
CA ARG A 123 -16.82 10.36 -19.27
C ARG A 123 -17.70 10.85 -20.43
N GLY A 124 -17.18 10.81 -21.66
CA GLY A 124 -17.88 11.24 -22.88
C GLY A 124 -17.82 12.75 -23.14
N SER A 125 -17.00 13.50 -22.39
CA SER A 125 -16.83 14.95 -22.57
C SER A 125 -15.75 15.33 -23.59
N GLY A 126 -14.85 14.41 -23.93
CA GLY A 126 -13.63 14.71 -24.69
C GLY A 126 -12.58 15.53 -23.93
N ILE A 127 -12.83 15.90 -22.67
CA ILE A 127 -11.92 16.69 -21.84
C ILE A 127 -10.99 15.75 -21.08
N VAL A 128 -9.69 15.80 -21.38
CA VAL A 128 -8.66 15.07 -20.63
C VAL A 128 -8.23 15.89 -19.41
N ARG A 129 -8.23 15.24 -18.24
CA ARG A 129 -7.76 15.82 -16.97
C ARG A 129 -6.70 14.92 -16.35
N GLU A 130 -5.87 15.52 -15.51
CA GLU A 130 -4.83 14.84 -14.75
C GLU A 130 -5.29 14.63 -13.29
N PHE A 131 -4.97 13.46 -12.74
CA PHE A 131 -5.27 13.07 -11.36
C PHE A 131 -4.05 12.37 -10.74
N PRO A 132 -3.84 12.48 -9.43
CA PRO A 132 -2.83 11.67 -8.75
C PRO A 132 -3.28 10.20 -8.72
N GLU A 133 -2.33 9.28 -8.82
CA GLU A 133 -2.57 7.84 -8.68
C GLU A 133 -3.01 7.49 -7.26
N ILE A 134 -2.41 8.12 -6.26
CA ILE A 134 -2.80 8.05 -4.85
C ILE A 134 -3.20 9.44 -4.37
N ASP A 135 -4.39 9.59 -3.80
CA ASP A 135 -4.82 10.88 -3.23
C ASP A 135 -4.61 10.97 -1.71
N ARG A 136 -4.55 9.83 -1.01
CA ARG A 136 -4.38 9.73 0.44
C ARG A 136 -3.55 8.52 0.82
N ALA A 137 -2.77 8.64 1.89
CA ALA A 137 -2.23 7.52 2.64
C ALA A 137 -2.49 7.72 4.12
N GLU A 138 -2.95 6.66 4.79
CA GLU A 138 -3.36 6.74 6.19
C GLU A 138 -2.92 5.49 6.95
N TRP A 139 -2.57 5.69 8.23
CA TRP A 139 -2.29 4.61 9.17
C TRP A 139 -3.60 4.11 9.79
N PHE A 140 -3.86 2.82 9.67
CA PHE A 140 -5.04 2.17 10.25
C PHE A 140 -4.65 1.08 11.23
N ASP A 141 -5.39 0.96 12.33
CA ASP A 141 -5.33 -0.26 13.12
C ASP A 141 -5.84 -1.47 12.31
N LEU A 142 -5.45 -2.67 12.72
CA LEU A 142 -5.80 -3.90 12.02
C LEU A 142 -7.32 -4.09 11.79
N PRO A 143 -8.23 -3.79 12.74
CA PRO A 143 -9.66 -3.83 12.51
C PRO A 143 -10.15 -2.83 11.45
N ALA A 144 -9.68 -1.59 11.46
CA ALA A 144 -10.04 -0.58 10.48
C ALA A 144 -9.47 -0.91 9.10
N ALA A 145 -8.20 -1.33 9.04
CA ALA A 145 -7.53 -1.74 7.80
C ALA A 145 -8.32 -2.84 7.08
N ARG A 146 -8.89 -3.82 7.81
CA ARG A 146 -9.74 -4.87 7.23
C ARG A 146 -11.02 -4.37 6.57
N ARG A 147 -11.60 -3.27 7.07
CA ARG A 147 -12.79 -2.64 6.46
C ARG A 147 -12.42 -1.78 5.26
N LYS A 148 -11.26 -1.10 5.33
CA LYS A 148 -10.80 -0.15 4.33
C LYS A 148 -10.19 -0.83 3.09
N ILE A 149 -9.41 -1.89 3.28
CA ILE A 149 -8.63 -2.53 2.22
C ILE A 149 -9.51 -3.30 1.22
N LEU A 150 -9.08 -3.35 -0.04
CA LEU A 150 -9.64 -4.23 -1.06
C LEU A 150 -9.69 -5.68 -0.52
N ARG A 151 -10.86 -6.31 -0.63
CA ARG A 151 -11.10 -7.68 -0.14
C ARG A 151 -10.07 -8.70 -0.66
N GLY A 152 -9.57 -8.50 -1.89
CA GLY A 152 -8.53 -9.35 -2.48
C GLY A 152 -7.15 -9.23 -1.84
N GLN A 153 -6.91 -8.23 -1.00
CA GLN A 153 -5.64 -7.97 -0.31
C GLN A 153 -5.73 -8.16 1.21
N ALA A 154 -6.93 -8.27 1.77
CA ALA A 154 -7.14 -8.41 3.22
C ALA A 154 -6.33 -9.55 3.86
N GLY A 155 -6.12 -10.66 3.14
CA GLY A 155 -5.32 -11.79 3.62
C GLY A 155 -3.85 -11.47 3.92
N PHE A 156 -3.30 -10.36 3.42
CA PHE A 156 -1.97 -9.90 3.82
C PHE A 156 -1.94 -9.34 5.25
N LEU A 157 -3.04 -8.74 5.72
CA LEU A 157 -3.17 -8.27 7.10
C LEU A 157 -3.15 -9.44 8.08
N ASP A 158 -3.85 -10.52 7.74
CA ASP A 158 -3.89 -11.74 8.56
C ASP A 158 -2.50 -12.42 8.60
N ARG A 159 -1.78 -12.44 7.48
CA ARG A 159 -0.41 -12.99 7.41
C ARG A 159 0.58 -12.15 8.22
N LEU A 160 0.44 -10.82 8.20
CA LEU A 160 1.25 -9.94 9.02
C LEU A 160 0.99 -10.19 10.51
N GLU A 161 -0.27 -10.21 10.93
CA GLU A 161 -0.66 -10.46 12.31
C GLU A 161 -0.13 -11.80 12.83
N GLN A 162 -0.16 -12.86 12.01
CA GLN A 162 0.42 -14.15 12.35
C GLN A 162 1.95 -14.10 12.53
N HIS A 163 2.68 -13.38 11.66
CA HIS A 163 4.13 -13.24 11.80
C HIS A 163 4.50 -12.50 13.09
N ILE A 164 3.84 -11.39 13.38
CA ILE A 164 4.15 -10.56 14.56
C ILE A 164 3.69 -11.25 15.85
N GLY A 165 2.51 -11.87 15.86
CA GLY A 165 2.00 -12.62 17.01
C GLY A 165 2.80 -13.92 17.29
N GLY A 166 3.39 -14.53 16.26
CA GLY A 166 4.27 -15.70 16.38
C GLY A 166 5.69 -15.37 16.83
N SER A 167 6.16 -14.13 16.68
CA SER A 167 7.49 -13.68 17.14
C SER A 167 7.55 -13.34 18.64
N LEU A 168 6.45 -13.46 19.38
CA LEU A 168 6.35 -13.18 20.82
C LEU A 168 6.32 -14.45 21.70
N GLN A 169 6.74 -15.62 21.17
CA GLN A 169 6.87 -16.87 21.92
C GLN A 169 8.31 -17.36 21.99
#